data_AF-A0A7K3F2J8-F1
#
_entry.id   AF-A0A7K3F2J8-F1
#
_cell.length_a   1.000
_cell.length_b   1.000
_cell.length_c   1.000
_cell.angle_alpha   90.00
_cell.angle_beta   90.00
_cell.angle_gamma   90.00
#
_symmetry.space_group_name_H-M   'P 1'
#
loop_
_entity.id
_entity.type
_entity.pdbx_description
1 polymer ?
#
loop_
_entity_poly.entity_id
_entity_poly.type
_entity_poly.pdbx_seq_one_letter_code
_entity_poly.pdbx_strand_id
1 'polypeptide(L)' 'EARALLDACVRARTPQDAARGAAADPEALVPLLLEAARGVSARCHRDLVHALRVAGFTP' A
#
# COMPACT_ATOMS: atom_id res chain seq x y z
N GLU A 1 0.50 -12.80 10.36
CA GLU A 1 0.18 -12.51 8.94
C GLU A 1 1.04 -11.41 8.26
N ALA A 2 1.94 -10.70 8.94
CA ALA A 2 2.69 -9.57 8.33
C ALA A 2 3.63 -9.92 7.16
N ARG A 3 4.12 -11.18 7.07
CA ARG A 3 5.03 -11.60 5.98
C ARG A 3 4.35 -11.63 4.61
N ALA A 4 3.05 -11.88 4.52
CA ALA A 4 2.35 -11.89 3.23
C ALA A 4 2.24 -10.49 2.63
N LEU A 5 2.04 -9.46 3.48
CA LEU A 5 2.03 -8.05 3.07
C LEU A 5 3.42 -7.54 2.73
N LEU A 6 4.44 -8.00 3.47
CA LEU A 6 5.84 -7.71 3.20
C LEU A 6 6.26 -8.33 1.86
N ASP A 7 5.91 -9.60 1.65
CA ASP A 7 6.17 -10.32 0.41
C ASP A 7 5.34 -9.75 -0.75
N ALA A 8 4.12 -9.24 -0.48
CA ALA A 8 3.35 -8.49 -1.46
C ALA A 8 3.97 -7.12 -1.76
N CYS A 9 4.52 -6.37 -0.80
CA CYS A 9 5.24 -5.11 -1.06
C CYS A 9 6.59 -5.33 -1.77
N VAL A 10 7.16 -6.52 -1.66
CA VAL A 10 8.42 -6.91 -2.33
C VAL A 10 8.15 -7.52 -3.72
N ARG A 11 7.04 -8.28 -3.89
CA ARG A 11 6.57 -8.84 -5.17
C ARG A 11 5.85 -7.81 -6.02
N ALA A 12 5.04 -6.93 -5.42
CA ALA A 12 4.60 -5.67 -6.02
C ALA A 12 5.86 -4.82 -6.11
N ARG A 13 6.53 -4.85 -7.25
CA ARG A 13 7.84 -4.25 -7.46
C ARG A 13 7.89 -2.75 -7.17
N THR A 14 6.78 -2.09 -6.87
CA THR A 14 6.69 -0.70 -6.46
C THR A 14 5.39 -0.43 -5.67
N PRO A 15 5.35 0.52 -4.71
CA PRO A 15 4.13 0.92 -4.01
C PRO A 15 2.94 1.29 -4.93
N GLN A 16 3.22 1.59 -6.19
CA GLN A 16 2.27 1.85 -7.26
C GLN A 16 1.45 0.60 -7.65
N ASP A 17 2.04 -0.59 -7.62
CA ASP A 17 1.30 -1.82 -7.88
C ASP A 17 0.38 -2.19 -6.72
N ALA A 18 0.80 -1.90 -5.48
CA ALA A 18 -0.08 -2.03 -4.30
C ALA A 18 -1.26 -1.05 -4.39
N ALA A 19 -1.02 0.20 -4.82
CA ALA A 19 -2.07 1.18 -5.06
C ALA A 19 -3.05 0.75 -6.17
N ARG A 20 -2.58 0.09 -7.24
CA ARG A 20 -3.48 -0.50 -8.26
C ARG A 20 -4.34 -1.62 -7.70
N GLY A 21 -3.80 -2.47 -6.84
CA GLY A 21 -4.57 -3.54 -6.19
C GLY A 21 -5.70 -2.98 -5.31
N ALA A 22 -5.45 -1.84 -4.65
CA ALA A 22 -6.47 -1.14 -3.86
C ALA A 22 -7.65 -0.65 -4.70
N ALA A 23 -7.50 -0.46 -6.02
CA ALA A 23 -8.59 -0.03 -6.90
C ALA A 23 -9.78 -1.02 -6.96
N ALA A 24 -9.56 -2.30 -6.61
CA ALA A 24 -10.60 -3.31 -6.57
C ALA A 24 -11.61 -3.08 -5.43
N ASP A 25 -11.12 -2.61 -4.28
CA ASP A 25 -11.92 -2.25 -3.11
C ASP A 25 -11.17 -1.20 -2.27
N PRO A 26 -11.25 0.08 -2.63
CA PRO A 26 -10.43 1.12 -2.03
C PRO A 26 -10.73 1.31 -0.53
N GLU A 27 -12.00 1.25 -0.14
CA GLU A 27 -12.42 1.52 1.24
C GLU A 27 -11.93 0.45 2.22
N ALA A 28 -11.88 -0.82 1.80
CA ALA A 28 -11.35 -1.89 2.64
C ALA A 28 -9.82 -2.01 2.56
N LEU A 29 -9.24 -1.86 1.36
CA LEU A 29 -7.82 -2.19 1.13
C LEU A 29 -6.86 -1.06 1.48
N VAL A 30 -7.24 0.21 1.25
CA VAL A 30 -6.38 1.37 1.56
C VAL A 30 -5.94 1.39 3.03
N PRO A 31 -6.83 1.32 4.03
CA PRO A 31 -6.41 1.34 5.43
C PRO A 31 -5.53 0.15 5.81
N LEU A 32 -5.82 -1.06 5.29
CA LEU A 32 -5.01 -2.25 5.55
C LEU A 32 -3.59 -2.13 4.99
N LEU A 33 -3.45 -1.58 3.77
CA LEU A 33 -2.14 -1.36 3.15
C LEU A 33 -1.34 -0.28 3.89
N LEU A 34 -2.00 0.78 4.36
CA LEU A 34 -1.34 1.85 5.13
C LEU A 34 -0.81 1.37 6.47
N GLU A 35 -1.59 0.57 7.19
CA GLU A 35 -1.17 -0.04 8.46
C GLU A 35 -0.03 -1.05 8.25
N ALA A 36 -0.09 -1.86 7.19
CA ALA A 36 1.00 -2.74 6.81
C ALA A 36 2.29 -1.96 6.51
N ALA A 37 2.19 -0.87 5.75
CA ALA A 37 3.35 -0.05 5.40
C ALA A 37 3.94 0.69 6.62
N ARG A 38 3.11 1.09 7.59
CA ARG A 38 3.55 1.67 8.87
C ARG A 38 4.37 0.67 9.69
N GLY A 39 3.94 -0.60 9.72
CA GLY A 39 4.67 -1.68 10.41
C GLY A 39 6.03 -2.00 9.80
N VAL A 40 6.26 -1.66 8.53
CA VAL A 40 7.54 -1.88 7.83
C VAL A 40 8.50 -0.71 8.05
N SER A 41 8.07 0.51 7.71
CA SER A 41 8.88 1.72 7.86
C SER A 41 8.04 2.96 7.58
N ALA A 42 8.34 4.05 8.28
CA ALA A 42 7.80 5.37 7.95
C ALA A 42 8.07 5.79 6.49
N ARG A 43 9.16 5.32 5.87
CA ARG A 43 9.46 5.59 4.45
C ARG A 43 8.49 4.85 3.53
N CYS A 44 8.27 3.54 3.75
CA CYS A 44 7.30 2.75 3.00
C CYS A 44 5.88 3.31 3.11
N HIS A 45 5.48 3.75 4.31
CA HIS A 45 4.18 4.40 4.50
C HIS A 45 4.04 5.66 3.64
N ARG A 46 5.04 6.54 3.62
CA ARG A 46 5.01 7.76 2.79
C ARG A 46 4.99 7.44 1.30
N ASP A 47 5.78 6.47 0.84
CA ASP A 47 5.84 6.07 -0.57
C ASP A 47 4.51 5.46 -1.04
N LEU A 48 3.85 4.67 -0.20
CA LEU A 48 2.52 4.11 -0.47
C LEU A 48 1.43 5.19 -0.48
N VAL A 49 1.42 6.09 0.50
CA VAL A 49 0.49 7.24 0.53
C VAL A 49 0.67 8.09 -0.73
N HIS A 50 1.91 8.29 -1.17
CA HIS A 50 2.19 9.02 -2.41
C HIS A 50 1.63 8.28 -3.63
N ALA A 51 1.85 6.96 -3.73
CA ALA A 51 1.33 6.15 -4.82
C ALA A 51 -0.22 6.13 -4.88
N LEU A 52 -0.89 6.06 -3.72
CA LEU A 52 -2.35 6.14 -3.62
C LEU A 52 -2.88 7.50 -4.13
N ARG A 53 -2.24 8.61 -3.75
CA ARG A 53 -2.60 9.93 -4.28
C ARG A 53 -2.40 10.05 -5.79
N VAL A 54 -1.29 9.53 -6.31
CA VAL A 54 -1.03 9.51 -7.77
C VAL A 54 -2.09 8.69 -8.50
N ALA A 55 -2.60 7.63 -7.88
CA ALA A 55 -3.69 6.82 -8.40
C ALA A 55 -5.09 7.46 -8.20
N GLY A 56 -5.19 8.62 -7.56
CA GLY A 56 -6.45 9.33 -7.32
C GLY A 56 -7.22 8.87 -6.07
N PHE A 57 -6.65 7.98 -5.25
CA PHE A 57 -7.23 7.58 -3.98
C PHE A 57 -6.84 8.59 -2.90
N THR A 58 -7.84 9.13 -2.21
CA THR A 58 -7.63 9.93 -1.00
C THR A 58 -7.65 8.97 0.20
N PRO A 59 -6.53 8.83 0.94
CA PRO A 59 -6.52 8.06 2.17
C PRO A 59 -7.22 8.78 3.32
#